data_AF-V6M5K0-F1
#
_entry.id   AF-V6M5K0-F1
#
_cell.length_a   1.000
_cell.length_b   1.000
_cell.length_c   1.000
_cell.angle_alpha   90.00
_cell.angle_beta   90.00
_cell.angle_gamma   90.00
#
_symmetry.space_group_name_H-M   'P 1'
#
loop_
_entity.id
_entity.type
_entity.pdbx_description
1 polymer ?
#
loop_
_entity_poly.entity_id
_entity_poly.type
_entity_poly.pdbx_seq_one_letter_code
_entity_poly.pdbx_strand_id
1 'polypeptide(L)'
;MEELNTVLVTGYSKAPQGTSMYEVYKHAGIVLEVDLISHKIVGVEFTFVAALTKNFFERLLIGYQLDHGLEPLIQRIQSHYFAPSQQAIIVALQSAVQRYWDLLEKQK
;
A
#
# COMPACT_ATOMS: atom_id res chain seq x y z
N MET A 1 20.96 -2.80 -18.46
CA MET A 1 19.87 -2.42 -17.54
C MET A 1 18.69 -3.28 -17.89
N GLU A 2 18.04 -3.90 -16.91
CA GLU A 2 16.76 -4.57 -17.16
C GLU A 2 15.71 -3.53 -17.50
N GLU A 3 14.85 -3.84 -18.47
CA GLU A 3 13.65 -3.06 -18.76
C GLU A 3 12.65 -3.29 -17.62
N LEU A 4 12.39 -2.26 -16.83
CA LEU A 4 11.40 -2.29 -15.76
C LEU A 4 10.07 -1.74 -16.29
N ASN A 5 9.06 -2.60 -16.37
CA ASN A 5 7.68 -2.22 -16.69
C ASN A 5 6.86 -1.86 -15.43
N THR A 6 7.54 -1.77 -14.29
CA THR A 6 6.94 -1.49 -12.98
C THR A 6 7.48 -0.19 -12.40
N VAL A 7 6.68 0.42 -11.53
CA VAL A 7 7.08 1.60 -10.75
C VAL A 7 6.84 1.38 -9.28
N LEU A 8 7.71 1.98 -8.46
CA LEU A 8 7.53 2.05 -7.02
C LEU A 8 6.84 3.36 -6.63
N VAL A 9 5.73 3.24 -5.93
CA VAL A 9 5.06 4.37 -5.27
C VAL A 9 4.93 4.09 -3.79
N THR A 10 5.06 5.13 -2.98
CA THR A 10 5.01 5.00 -1.53
C THR A 10 3.90 5.85 -0.94
N GLY A 11 3.46 5.52 0.25
CA GLY A 11 2.49 6.32 0.98
C GLY A 11 2.75 6.22 2.46
N TYR A 12 2.50 7.31 3.17
CA TYR A 12 2.76 7.39 4.60
C TYR A 12 1.58 8.03 5.31
N SER A 13 1.35 7.57 6.54
CA SER A 13 0.41 8.18 7.47
C SER A 13 0.96 8.09 8.90
N LYS A 14 0.32 8.81 9.83
CA LYS A 14 0.70 8.76 11.24
C LYS A 14 0.32 7.41 11.85
N ALA A 15 1.27 6.72 12.49
CA ALA A 15 0.96 5.48 13.20
C ALA A 15 0.21 5.80 14.51
N PRO A 16 -0.69 4.90 14.98
CA PRO A 16 -1.38 5.08 16.26
C PRO A 16 -0.40 4.96 17.43
N GLN A 17 -0.48 5.88 18.38
CA GLN A 17 0.32 5.83 19.61
C GLN A 17 0.06 4.53 20.39
N GLY A 18 1.08 4.02 21.07
CA GLY A 18 1.00 2.77 21.83
C GLY A 18 1.09 1.50 20.97
N THR A 19 1.30 1.62 19.65
CA THR A 19 1.60 0.47 18.77
C THR A 19 3.10 0.30 18.57
N SER A 20 3.54 -0.94 18.34
CA SER A 20 4.95 -1.22 17.98
C SER A 20 5.39 -0.51 16.70
N MET A 21 4.48 -0.35 15.74
CA MET A 21 4.70 0.45 14.53
C MET A 21 5.05 1.90 14.86
N TYR A 22 4.33 2.53 15.79
CA TYR A 22 4.61 3.90 16.22
C TYR A 22 5.94 3.98 16.97
N GLU A 23 6.25 3.02 17.83
CA GLU A 23 7.51 3.08 18.58
C GLU A 23 8.76 2.92 17.71
N VAL A 24 8.69 2.08 16.67
CA VAL A 24 9.83 1.83 15.77
C VAL A 24 9.93 2.88 14.66
N TYR A 25 8.82 3.22 13.99
CA TYR A 25 8.85 4.02 12.76
C TYR A 25 8.10 5.36 12.88
N LYS A 26 7.29 5.57 13.92
CA LYS A 26 6.37 6.72 14.12
C LYS A 26 5.27 6.87 13.04
N HIS A 27 5.41 6.20 11.90
CA HIS A 27 4.53 6.27 10.73
C HIS A 27 4.16 4.88 10.20
N ALA A 28 2.97 4.78 9.61
CA ALA A 28 2.56 3.65 8.79
C ALA A 28 2.97 3.95 7.34
N GLY A 29 3.87 3.14 6.79
CA GLY A 29 4.37 3.25 5.43
C GLY A 29 3.94 2.04 4.60
N ILE A 30 3.58 2.31 3.35
CA ILE A 30 3.36 1.31 2.30
C ILE A 30 4.28 1.63 1.11
N VAL A 31 4.82 0.59 0.51
CA VAL A 31 5.54 0.62 -0.77
C VAL A 31 4.78 -0.30 -1.71
N LEU A 32 4.34 0.21 -2.86
CA LEU A 32 3.67 -0.56 -3.89
C LEU A 32 4.57 -0.61 -5.12
N GLU A 33 4.78 -1.80 -5.65
CA GLU A 33 5.28 -2.01 -7.00
C GLU A 33 4.09 -2.27 -7.93
N VAL A 34 3.92 -1.43 -8.94
CA VAL A 34 2.76 -1.44 -9.82
C VAL A 34 3.21 -1.57 -11.26
N ASP A 35 2.62 -2.53 -11.98
CA ASP A 35 2.80 -2.69 -13.43
C ASP A 35 2.16 -1.50 -14.17
N LEU A 36 2.92 -0.84 -15.04
CA LEU A 36 2.48 0.36 -15.77
C LEU A 36 1.44 0.07 -16.86
N ILE A 37 1.37 -1.17 -17.36
CA ILE A 37 0.50 -1.55 -18.47
C ILE A 37 -0.84 -2.05 -17.94
N SER A 38 -0.81 -2.94 -16.94
CA SER A 38 -2.03 -3.57 -16.40
C SER A 38 -2.54 -2.90 -15.12
N HIS A 39 -1.89 -1.83 -14.65
CA HIS A 39 -2.22 -1.14 -13.40
C HIS A 39 -2.33 -2.07 -12.17
N LYS A 40 -1.62 -3.20 -12.20
CA LYS A 40 -1.72 -4.28 -11.21
C LYS A 40 -0.64 -4.12 -10.16
N ILE A 41 -1.00 -4.26 -8.89
CA ILE A 41 -0.03 -4.36 -7.80
C ILE A 41 0.69 -5.70 -7.95
N VAL A 42 1.99 -5.66 -8.21
CA VAL A 42 2.85 -6.85 -8.38
C VAL A 42 3.78 -7.09 -7.19
N GLY A 43 3.98 -6.07 -6.36
CA GLY A 43 4.74 -6.17 -5.12
C GLY A 43 4.23 -5.19 -4.07
N VAL A 44 4.40 -5.54 -2.80
CA VAL A 44 4.06 -4.65 -1.68
C VAL A 44 4.97 -4.87 -0.48
N GLU A 45 5.35 -3.79 0.19
CA GLU A 45 6.06 -3.82 1.48
C GLU A 45 5.41 -2.83 2.45
N PHE A 46 5.52 -3.12 3.75
CA PHE A 46 4.95 -2.30 4.82
C PHE A 46 5.94 -2.07 5.95
N THR A 47 5.81 -0.94 6.65
CA THR A 47 6.54 -0.68 7.91
C THR A 47 5.95 -1.44 9.11
N PHE A 48 5.54 -2.69 8.91
CA PHE A 48 5.15 -3.58 9.99
C PHE A 48 6.37 -4.19 10.68
N VAL A 49 6.25 -4.37 12.00
CA VAL A 49 7.28 -5.07 12.80
C VAL A 49 7.17 -6.59 12.62
N ALA A 50 5.95 -7.12 12.57
CA ALA A 50 5.72 -8.56 12.48
C ALA A 50 5.75 -9.06 11.02
N ALA A 51 6.55 -10.09 10.74
CA ALA A 51 6.58 -10.73 9.42
C ALA A 51 5.21 -11.30 9.02
N LEU A 52 4.45 -11.83 9.99
CA LEU A 52 3.10 -12.34 9.75
C LEU A 52 2.18 -11.29 9.11
N THR A 53 2.22 -10.04 9.59
CA THR A 53 1.41 -8.97 9.02
C THR A 53 1.87 -8.58 7.62
N LYS A 54 3.18 -8.61 7.33
CA LYS A 54 3.69 -8.35 5.98
C LYS A 54 3.17 -9.38 4.98
N ASN A 55 3.39 -10.66 5.25
CA ASN A 55 2.94 -11.77 4.40
C ASN A 55 1.41 -11.79 4.23
N PHE A 56 0.67 -11.39 5.26
CA PHE A 56 -0.79 -11.29 5.16
C PHE A 56 -1.21 -10.22 4.15
N PHE A 57 -0.59 -9.04 4.21
CA PHE A 57 -0.91 -7.94 3.31
C PHE A 57 -0.43 -8.16 1.88
N GLU A 58 0.67 -8.89 1.65
CA GLU A 58 1.06 -9.34 0.31
C GLU A 58 -0.08 -10.12 -0.37
N ARG A 59 -0.64 -11.12 0.32
CA ARG A 59 -1.78 -11.91 -0.18
C ARG A 59 -3.07 -11.09 -0.31
N LEU A 60 -3.18 -10.00 0.44
CA LEU A 60 -4.36 -9.13 0.42
C LEU A 60 -4.36 -8.20 -0.80
N LEU A 61 -3.19 -7.70 -1.21
CA LEU A 61 -3.06 -6.61 -2.18
C LEU A 61 -2.48 -7.04 -3.53
N ILE A 62 -1.54 -7.98 -3.57
CA ILE A 62 -0.92 -8.41 -4.82
C ILE A 62 -1.97 -9.03 -5.75
N GLY A 63 -1.91 -8.66 -7.02
CA GLY A 63 -2.86 -9.07 -8.05
C GLY A 63 -4.07 -8.14 -8.20
N TYR A 64 -4.25 -7.16 -7.30
CA TYR A 64 -5.30 -6.17 -7.45
C TYR A 64 -4.97 -5.18 -8.59
N GLN A 65 -5.93 -4.94 -9.47
CA GLN A 65 -5.84 -3.93 -10.54
C GLN A 65 -6.44 -2.63 -10.05
N LEU A 66 -5.66 -1.55 -10.08
CA LEU A 66 -6.04 -0.24 -9.56
C LEU A 66 -7.16 0.42 -10.39
N ASP A 67 -7.38 0.00 -11.63
CA ASP A 67 -8.49 0.46 -12.49
C ASP A 67 -9.87 0.17 -11.90
N HIS A 68 -9.99 -0.82 -11.03
CA HIS A 68 -11.22 -1.13 -10.31
C HIS A 68 -11.57 -0.11 -9.22
N GLY A 69 -10.78 0.98 -9.10
CA GLY A 69 -10.88 1.95 -8.03
C GLY A 69 -10.29 1.44 -6.72
N LEU A 70 -10.28 2.29 -5.69
CA LEU A 70 -9.66 1.93 -4.41
C LEU A 70 -10.64 1.35 -3.39
N GLU A 71 -11.92 1.64 -3.56
CA GLU A 71 -12.98 1.26 -2.61
C GLU A 71 -13.04 -0.25 -2.32
N PRO A 72 -12.98 -1.17 -3.32
CA PRO A 72 -12.97 -2.61 -3.03
C PRO A 72 -11.75 -3.05 -2.19
N LEU A 73 -10.60 -2.42 -2.40
CA LEU A 73 -9.37 -2.72 -1.66
C LEU A 73 -9.46 -2.23 -0.21
N ILE A 74 -10.07 -1.06 0.01
CA ILE A 74 -10.34 -0.52 1.36
C ILE A 74 -11.30 -1.44 2.11
N GLN A 75 -12.40 -1.84 1.49
CA GLN A 75 -13.36 -2.77 2.10
C GLN A 75 -12.72 -4.10 2.46
N ARG A 76 -11.85 -4.62 1.59
CA ARG A 76 -11.07 -5.83 1.86
C ARG A 76 -10.11 -5.66 3.04
N ILE A 77 -9.46 -4.51 3.20
CA ILE A 77 -8.64 -4.24 4.39
C ILE A 77 -9.54 -4.18 5.63
N GLN A 78 -10.68 -3.49 5.56
CA GLN A 78 -11.59 -3.31 6.69
C GLN A 78 -12.17 -4.65 7.20
N SER A 79 -12.44 -5.60 6.30
CA SER A 79 -13.02 -6.90 6.66
C SER A 79 -11.99 -7.96 7.10
N HIS A 80 -10.70 -7.74 6.85
CA HIS A 80 -9.65 -8.74 7.09
C HIS A 80 -8.55 -8.30 8.05
N TYR A 81 -8.40 -6.99 8.33
CA TYR A 81 -7.34 -6.45 9.18
C TYR A 81 -7.89 -5.66 10.37
N PHE A 82 -8.11 -6.34 11.49
CA PHE A 82 -8.65 -5.73 12.72
C PHE A 82 -7.53 -5.32 13.68
N ALA A 83 -7.01 -4.12 13.51
CA ALA A 83 -5.95 -3.58 14.37
C ALA A 83 -6.09 -2.05 14.55
N PRO A 84 -5.50 -1.46 15.61
CA PRO A 84 -5.50 -0.01 15.82
C PRO A 84 -4.94 0.79 14.63
N SER A 85 -4.04 0.19 13.84
CA SER A 85 -3.42 0.79 12.66
C SER A 85 -4.23 0.66 11.36
N GLN A 86 -5.44 0.08 11.39
CA GLN A 86 -6.26 -0.12 10.17
C GLN A 86 -6.44 1.18 9.37
N GLN A 87 -6.91 2.25 10.03
CA GLN A 87 -7.12 3.53 9.36
C GLN A 87 -5.81 4.15 8.85
N ALA A 88 -4.72 4.03 9.61
CA ALA A 88 -3.41 4.51 9.20
C ALA A 88 -2.95 3.82 7.90
N ILE A 89 -3.15 2.51 7.80
CA ILE A 89 -2.82 1.74 6.59
C ILE A 89 -3.67 2.17 5.40
N ILE A 90 -4.97 2.38 5.59
CA ILE A 90 -5.88 2.85 4.53
C ILE A 90 -5.41 4.21 3.98
N VAL A 91 -5.07 5.15 4.86
CA VAL A 91 -4.58 6.48 4.45
C VAL A 91 -3.24 6.39 3.72
N ALA A 92 -2.32 5.53 4.18
CA ALA A 92 -1.05 5.31 3.50
C ALA A 92 -1.26 4.71 2.10
N LEU A 93 -2.14 3.72 1.97
CA LEU A 93 -2.52 3.12 0.68
C LEU A 93 -3.12 4.17 -0.27
N GLN A 94 -4.07 4.97 0.20
CA GLN A 94 -4.66 6.07 -0.59
C GLN A 94 -3.58 7.03 -1.10
N SER A 95 -2.63 7.42 -0.25
CA SER A 95 -1.53 8.30 -0.64
C SER A 95 -0.62 7.68 -1.71
N ALA A 96 -0.31 6.39 -1.60
CA ALA A 96 0.53 5.69 -2.59
C ALA A 96 -0.17 5.56 -3.95
N VAL A 97 -1.46 5.19 -3.94
CA VAL A 97 -2.26 5.04 -5.16
C VAL A 97 -2.49 6.39 -5.82
N GLN A 98 -2.74 7.47 -5.06
CA GLN A 98 -2.82 8.81 -5.62
C GLN A 98 -1.52 9.19 -6.35
N ARG A 99 -0.37 8.92 -5.74
CA ARG A 99 0.94 9.19 -6.36
C ARG A 99 1.14 8.43 -7.68
N TYR A 100 0.61 7.21 -7.77
CA TYR A 100 0.63 6.43 -9.01
C TYR A 100 -0.16 7.10 -10.12
N TRP A 101 -1.39 7.53 -9.83
CA TRP A 101 -2.23 8.18 -10.83
C TRP A 101 -1.69 9.56 -11.24
N ASP A 102 -1.21 10.35 -10.28
CA ASP A 102 -0.56 11.65 -10.55
C ASP A 102 0.66 11.49 -11.48
N LEU A 103 1.41 10.38 -11.34
CA LEU A 103 2.54 10.07 -12.22
C LEU A 103 2.07 9.85 -13.66
N LEU A 104 1.00 9.08 -13.86
CA LEU A 104 0.46 8.78 -15.20
C LEU A 104 -0.18 9.99 -15.86
N GLU A 105 -0.82 10.87 -15.09
CA GLU A 105 -1.37 12.13 -15.60
C GLU A 105 -0.29 13.07 -16.13
N LYS A 106 0.86 13.16 -15.45
CA LYS A 106 1.99 14.01 -15.86
C LYS A 106 2.74 13.51 -17.10
N GLN A 107 2.53 12.27 -17.50
CA GLN A 107 3.15 11.67 -18.68
C GLN A 107 2.28 11.78 -19.94
N LYS A 108 1.05 12.30 -19.81
CA LYS A 108 0.17 12.66 -20.94
C LYS A 108 0.50 14.05 -21.46
#